data_AF-A0A3B8MD41-F1
#
_entry.id   AF-A0A3B8MD41-F1
#
_cell.length_a   1.000
_cell.length_b   1.000
_cell.length_c   1.000
_cell.angle_alpha   90.00
_cell.angle_beta   90.00
_cell.angle_gamma   90.00
#
_symmetry.space_group_name_H-M   'P 1'
#
loop_
_entity.id
_entity.type
_entity.pdbx_description
1 polymer ?
#
loop_
_entity_poly.entity_id
_entity_poly.type
_entity_poly.pdbx_seq_one_letter_code
_entity_poly.pdbx_strand_id
1 'polypeptide(L)'
;MMDPDGSNETQLTTGAGLDWTPWWSPDGIQIAFQTNRDGNFNMDADGGNQTQLTTDAADDLTPRWSLDGSQIAFQSLRDGDYTRIAVVAAELDFPLSPTR
;
A
#
# COMPACT_ATOMS: atom_id res chain seq x y z
N MET A 1 -14.31 -0.24 6.47
CA MET A 1 -15.25 0.74 5.87
C MET A 1 -16.21 1.24 6.92
N MET A 2 -16.85 2.40 6.69
CA MET A 2 -17.87 2.96 7.56
C MET A 2 -18.98 3.59 6.70
N ASP A 3 -20.16 3.74 7.26
CA ASP A 3 -21.24 4.49 6.64
C ASP A 3 -20.91 6.00 6.58
N PRO A 4 -21.57 6.79 5.71
CA PRO A 4 -21.30 8.23 5.59
C PRO A 4 -21.51 9.04 6.89
N ASP A 5 -22.29 8.51 7.83
CA ASP A 5 -22.51 9.09 9.15
C ASP A 5 -21.46 8.68 10.20
N GLY A 6 -20.47 7.86 9.79
CA GLY A 6 -19.40 7.35 10.65
C GLY A 6 -19.77 6.10 11.44
N SER A 7 -20.96 5.51 11.24
CA SER A 7 -21.36 4.26 11.87
C SER A 7 -20.85 3.02 11.12
N ASN A 8 -21.04 1.83 11.70
CA ASN A 8 -20.69 0.54 11.09
C ASN A 8 -19.23 0.42 10.64
N GLU A 9 -18.31 0.92 11.46
CA GLU A 9 -16.88 0.81 11.22
C GLU A 9 -16.42 -0.66 11.19
N THR A 10 -15.71 -1.02 10.12
CA THR A 10 -15.06 -2.32 9.95
C THR A 10 -13.56 -2.13 9.91
N GLN A 11 -12.86 -2.84 10.80
CA GLN A 11 -11.40 -2.93 10.85
C GLN A 11 -10.88 -3.78 9.68
N LEU A 12 -9.98 -3.22 8.85
CA LEU A 12 -9.43 -3.87 7.66
C LEU A 12 -8.04 -4.49 7.86
N THR A 13 -7.28 -4.03 8.86
CA THR A 13 -5.94 -4.56 9.16
C THR A 13 -5.86 -5.08 10.59
N THR A 14 -5.15 -6.19 10.76
CA THR A 14 -4.90 -6.80 12.06
C THR A 14 -3.42 -7.18 12.13
N GLY A 15 -2.69 -6.72 13.15
CA GLY A 15 -1.28 -7.07 13.29
C GLY A 15 -0.53 -6.18 14.28
N ALA A 16 0.69 -6.58 14.62
CA ALA A 16 1.62 -5.73 15.35
C ALA A 16 2.21 -4.71 14.37
N GLY A 17 1.83 -3.45 14.51
CA GLY A 17 2.28 -2.37 13.63
C GLY A 17 1.27 -1.23 13.60
N LEU A 18 1.71 -0.08 13.09
CA LEU A 18 0.86 1.05 12.79
C LEU A 18 0.76 1.17 11.28
N ASP A 19 -0.48 1.30 10.81
CA ASP A 19 -0.79 1.52 9.40
C ASP A 19 -1.22 2.97 9.21
N TRP A 20 -0.67 3.62 8.19
CA TRP A 20 -0.83 5.04 7.93
C TRP A 20 -1.13 5.34 6.47
N THR A 21 -1.64 6.54 6.25
CA THR A 21 -1.82 7.15 4.93
C THR A 21 -2.48 6.22 3.90
N PRO A 22 -3.66 5.63 4.20
CA PRO A 22 -4.34 4.81 3.22
C PRO A 22 -4.77 5.64 2.01
N TRP A 23 -4.75 5.02 0.84
CA TRP A 23 -5.21 5.60 -0.42
C TRP A 23 -5.93 4.58 -1.27
N TRP A 24 -7.16 4.90 -1.66
CA TRP A 24 -7.98 4.07 -2.53
C TRP A 24 -7.43 4.06 -3.96
N SER A 25 -7.50 2.89 -4.60
CA SER A 25 -7.38 2.78 -6.05
C SER A 25 -8.51 3.57 -6.73
N PRO A 26 -8.32 4.07 -7.97
CA PRO A 26 -9.33 4.88 -8.66
C PRO A 26 -10.66 4.14 -8.90
N ASP A 27 -10.61 2.81 -9.03
CA ASP A 27 -11.78 1.93 -9.17
C ASP A 27 -12.44 1.56 -7.83
N GLY A 28 -11.82 1.91 -6.71
CA GLY A 28 -12.31 1.62 -5.35
C GLY A 28 -12.20 0.15 -4.94
N ILE A 29 -11.44 -0.67 -5.68
CA ILE A 29 -11.31 -2.11 -5.40
C ILE A 29 -10.17 -2.40 -4.42
N GLN A 30 -9.16 -1.55 -4.36
CA GLN A 30 -7.96 -1.77 -3.57
C GLN A 30 -7.58 -0.55 -2.74
N ILE A 31 -6.75 -0.78 -1.72
CA ILE A 31 -6.24 0.24 -0.80
C ILE A 31 -4.73 0.04 -0.67
N ALA A 32 -3.96 1.06 -1.08
CA ALA A 32 -2.54 1.14 -0.75
C ALA A 32 -2.37 1.84 0.60
N PHE A 33 -1.47 1.37 1.44
CA PHE A 33 -1.20 1.96 2.74
C PHE A 33 0.26 1.78 3.15
N GLN A 34 0.74 2.69 3.99
CA GLN A 34 2.06 2.61 4.59
C GLN A 34 1.96 1.79 5.89
N THR A 35 2.95 0.96 6.19
CA THR A 35 3.08 0.33 7.49
C THR A 35 4.50 0.43 8.03
N ASN A 36 4.65 0.51 9.36
CA ASN A 36 5.96 0.45 10.02
C ASN A 36 6.48 -0.99 10.23
N ARG A 37 5.78 -1.99 9.69
CA ARG A 37 6.20 -3.38 9.72
C ARG A 37 7.36 -3.61 8.75
N ASP A 38 7.16 -3.22 7.49
CA ASP A 38 8.02 -3.63 6.38
C ASP A 38 7.76 -2.85 5.06
N GLY A 39 7.23 -1.62 5.11
CA GLY A 39 7.14 -0.72 3.95
C GLY A 39 5.72 -0.41 3.48
N ASN A 40 5.52 -0.27 2.17
CA ASN A 40 4.20 0.00 1.59
C ASN A 40 3.50 -1.29 1.18
N PHE A 41 2.19 -1.34 1.41
CA PHE A 41 1.33 -2.48 1.15
C PHE A 41 0.14 -2.07 0.29
N ASN A 42 -0.45 -3.08 -0.33
CA ASN A 42 -1.73 -3.01 -1.01
C ASN A 42 -2.65 -4.11 -0.48
N MET A 43 -3.96 -3.91 -0.53
CA MET A 43 -4.96 -4.90 -0.14
C MET A 43 -6.27 -4.66 -0.86
N ASP A 44 -7.16 -5.64 -0.85
CA ASP A 44 -8.53 -5.47 -1.32
C ASP A 44 -9.31 -4.52 -0.40
N ALA A 45 -10.36 -3.90 -0.93
CA ALA A 45 -11.25 -2.99 -0.23
C ALA A 45 -11.86 -3.56 1.07
N ASP A 46 -11.98 -4.89 1.14
CA ASP A 46 -12.49 -5.64 2.29
C ASP A 46 -11.40 -6.02 3.32
N GLY A 47 -10.15 -5.64 3.07
CA GLY A 47 -8.98 -5.95 3.91
C GLY A 47 -8.27 -7.26 3.55
N GLY A 48 -8.80 -8.01 2.59
CA GLY A 48 -8.21 -9.25 2.08
C GLY A 48 -6.97 -9.03 1.22
N ASN A 49 -6.30 -10.14 0.87
CA ASN A 49 -5.22 -10.19 -0.12
C ASN A 49 -4.09 -9.14 0.06
N GLN A 50 -3.69 -8.91 1.32
CA GLN A 50 -2.60 -7.97 1.60
C GLN A 50 -1.29 -8.41 0.94
N THR A 51 -0.70 -7.51 0.15
CA THR A 51 0.53 -7.73 -0.61
C THR A 51 1.50 -6.58 -0.35
N GLN A 52 2.75 -6.93 -0.03
CA GLN A 52 3.83 -5.96 0.14
C GLN A 52 4.28 -5.43 -1.23
N LEU A 53 4.33 -4.11 -1.38
CA LEU A 53 4.74 -3.43 -2.61
C LEU A 53 6.21 -3.02 -2.61
N THR A 54 6.77 -2.73 -1.43
CA THR A 54 8.16 -2.33 -1.28
C THR A 54 8.85 -3.14 -0.18
N THR A 55 10.11 -3.51 -0.40
CA THR A 55 10.84 -4.45 0.46
C THR A 55 12.21 -3.91 0.89
N ASP A 56 12.44 -2.62 0.71
CA ASP A 56 13.72 -1.99 1.09
C ASP A 56 13.77 -1.73 2.60
N ALA A 57 14.96 -1.65 3.16
CA ALA A 57 15.16 -1.38 4.58
C ALA A 57 14.94 0.09 4.93
N ALA A 58 15.06 1.00 3.96
CA ALA A 58 14.71 2.40 4.16
C ALA A 58 13.19 2.60 4.05
N ASP A 59 12.69 3.58 4.79
CA ASP A 59 11.28 3.92 4.81
C ASP A 59 10.79 4.40 3.44
N ASP A 60 9.68 3.79 3.01
CA ASP A 60 8.87 4.25 1.89
C ASP A 60 7.52 4.72 2.44
N LEU A 61 7.13 5.95 2.11
CA LEU A 61 6.05 6.68 2.78
C LEU A 61 4.97 7.13 1.78
N THR A 62 3.75 7.33 2.30
CA THR A 62 2.67 8.03 1.58
C THR A 62 2.36 7.46 0.18
N PRO A 63 2.00 6.17 0.06
CA PRO A 63 1.68 5.59 -1.25
C PRO A 63 0.45 6.26 -1.87
N ARG A 64 0.48 6.47 -3.19
CA ARG A 64 -0.59 7.11 -3.96
C ARG A 64 -0.78 6.43 -5.30
N TRP A 65 -1.98 5.95 -5.56
CA TRP A 65 -2.36 5.39 -6.84
C TRP A 65 -2.32 6.44 -7.97
N SER A 66 -1.87 6.02 -9.16
CA SER A 66 -2.06 6.74 -10.41
C SER A 66 -3.55 6.74 -10.80
N LEU A 67 -3.97 7.74 -11.57
CA LEU A 67 -5.38 7.89 -11.98
C LEU A 67 -5.88 6.73 -12.85
N ASP A 68 -4.98 6.07 -13.57
CA ASP A 68 -5.29 4.91 -14.40
C ASP A 68 -5.18 3.58 -13.65
N GLY A 69 -4.82 3.59 -12.36
CA GLY A 69 -4.68 2.38 -11.56
C GLY A 69 -3.45 1.53 -11.91
N SER A 70 -2.56 1.96 -12.80
CA SER A 70 -1.44 1.11 -13.21
C SER A 70 -0.23 1.16 -12.26
N GLN A 71 -0.10 2.23 -11.48
CA GLN A 71 1.11 2.51 -10.70
C GLN A 71 0.77 3.13 -9.34
N ILE A 72 1.73 3.03 -8.43
CA ILE A 72 1.70 3.66 -7.11
C ILE A 72 2.97 4.48 -6.95
N ALA A 73 2.83 5.78 -6.72
CA ALA A 73 3.92 6.66 -6.35
C ALA A 73 4.09 6.71 -4.83
N PHE A 74 5.33 6.83 -4.36
CA PHE A 74 5.65 6.94 -2.93
C PHE A 74 6.91 7.79 -2.71
N GLN A 75 7.04 8.32 -1.49
CA GLN A 75 8.26 8.96 -1.03
C GLN A 75 9.24 7.89 -0.57
N SER A 76 10.49 7.94 -1.02
CA SER A 76 11.52 6.98 -0.65
C SER A 76 12.70 7.67 0.03
N LEU A 77 13.14 7.12 1.16
CA LEU A 77 14.27 7.60 1.97
C LEU A 77 15.57 6.81 1.75
N ARG A 78 15.63 6.00 0.69
CA ARG A 78 16.77 5.13 0.37
C ARG A 78 18.07 5.88 0.09
N ASP A 79 17.99 7.11 -0.38
CA ASP A 79 19.14 7.93 -0.76
C ASP A 79 19.67 8.84 0.37
N GLY A 80 19.48 8.45 1.63
CA GLY A 80 19.98 9.18 2.80
C GLY A 80 19.17 10.45 3.11
N ASP A 81 19.82 11.61 3.19
CA ASP A 81 19.21 12.89 3.60
C ASP A 81 18.16 13.46 2.63
N TYR A 82 17.96 12.83 1.47
CA TYR A 82 17.01 13.28 0.46
C TYR A 82 15.88 12.28 0.26
N THR A 83 14.65 12.76 0.46
CA THR A 83 13.46 12.07 -0.03
C THR A 83 13.38 12.17 -1.56
N ARG A 84 13.12 11.04 -2.23
CA ARG A 84 12.78 11.00 -3.67
C ARG A 84 11.35 10.56 -3.86
N ILE A 85 10.77 10.89 -5.01
CA ILE A 85 9.52 10.29 -5.47
C ILE A 85 9.88 9.10 -6.36
N ALA A 86 9.40 7.92 -5.98
CA ALA A 86 9.53 6.68 -6.75
C ALA A 86 8.16 6.16 -7.15
N VAL A 87 8.13 5.24 -8.13
CA VAL A 87 6.90 4.59 -8.61
C VAL A 87 7.11 3.08 -8.66
N VAL A 88 6.05 2.32 -8.34
CA VAL A 88 5.97 0.87 -8.49
C VAL A 88 4.72 0.52 -9.29
N ALA A 89 4.76 -0.58 -10.05
CA ALA A 89 3.56 -1.12 -10.68
C ALA A 89 2.58 -1.57 -9.59
N ALA A 90 1.30 -1.27 -9.77
CA ALA A 90 0.30 -1.57 -8.75
C ALA A 90 -0.11 -3.05 -8.74
N GLU A 91 -0.11 -3.67 -9.92
CA GLU A 91 -0.25 -5.11 -10.08
C GLU A 91 1.15 -5.69 -10.33
N LEU A 92 1.66 -6.42 -9.35
CA LEU A 92 2.79 -7.32 -9.55
C LEU A 92 2.25 -8.58 -10.23
N ASP A 93 2.05 -8.53 -11.54
CA ASP A 93 1.79 -9.74 -12.35
C ASP A 93 3.12 -10.52 -12.47
N PHE A 94 3.63 -11.01 -11.34
CA PHE A 94 4.60 -12.08 -11.33
C PHE A 94 3.82 -13.38 -11.33
N PRO A 95 4.02 -14.28 -12.31
CA PRO A 95 3.52 -15.63 -12.18
C PRO A 95 4.08 -16.18 -10.87
N LEU A 96 3.21 -16.80 -10.05
CA LEU A 96 3.63 -17.63 -8.94
C LEU A 96 4.66 -18.63 -9.49
N SER A 97 5.95 -18.32 -9.32
CA SER A 97 7.01 -19.31 -9.41
C SER A 97 7.42 -19.62 -7.99
N PRO A 98 6.81 -20.63 -7.35
CA PRO A 98 7.52 -21.32 -6.30
C PRO A 98 8.69 -22.10 -6.94
N THR A 99 9.74 -22.31 -6.16
CA THR A 99 11.01 -23.02 -6.45
C THR A 99 12.09 -22.13 -7.08
N ARG A 100 13.27 -21.98 -6.47
CA ARG A 100 14.13 -23.02 -5.86
C ARG A 100 14.92 -22.50 -4.67
#